data_AF-A0A2T2R708-F1
#
_entry.id   AF-A0A2T2R708-F1
#
_cell.length_a   1.000
_cell.length_b   1.000
_cell.length_c   1.000
_cell.angle_alpha   90.00
_cell.angle_beta   90.00
_cell.angle_gamma   90.00
#
_symmetry.space_group_name_H-M   'P 1'
#
loop_
_entity.id
_entity.type
_entity.pdbx_description
1 polymer ?
#
loop_
_entity_poly.entity_id
_entity_poly.type
_entity_poly.pdbx_seq_one_letter_code
_entity_poly.pdbx_strand_id
1 'polypeptide(L)'
;MQKSRRFIFVSIFFLVFILAGSAIVLYALGYRLNQEDPVPVAPTGGLSVRVSQEVRVFLDGTSFGVSPLYRSGVDTGTHTVKFQKRGFQDWRKELQFDEYVVTEIEDTLLFPNTLSTSTLFDQDPKDIENVYASPRQTSFLFTQRSSEDEEDKRTLIMYNPREERKLSLTSKGIPAAPITNVTWGQTSNQFLVTINPPDQDKQTFLVTDVSQETPTIKNITSLFPYKRSEAPLSYLTLTNNIVTLQQGGHMFEINVLQDSTSDPIVSDVQLLEATSSRIVYVDQAKNQLFAFSRGDPQDRTQLASNLPANLNEIFISPNDDVYLRANTTEIYTMQKKASNEKATLTKLDLPAKDLKFSGAGKKVIFATDKQIAVRYAREIDNYADREKGETSILYTAQDSTKLTDVQWLPVAEAHILFKENGAYSVVELDNRGKNGASTFSLLEADDIVPRVDGRKLKIFALKNATLEQGSFSIQRDGLFQL
;
A
#
# COMPACT_ATOMS: atom_id res chain seq x y z
N MET A 1 -55.82 5.32 -57.39
CA MET A 1 -55.18 4.10 -56.81
C MET A 1 -53.81 4.30 -56.17
N GLN A 2 -53.02 5.34 -56.49
CA GLN A 2 -51.64 5.51 -55.96
C GLN A 2 -51.55 5.90 -54.46
N LYS A 3 -52.46 6.76 -53.95
CA LYS A 3 -52.45 7.20 -52.53
C LYS A 3 -52.75 6.07 -51.53
N SER A 4 -53.71 5.20 -51.84
CA SER A 4 -54.09 4.07 -50.98
C SER A 4 -52.99 3.02 -50.88
N ARG A 5 -52.25 2.75 -51.98
CA ARG A 5 -51.11 1.82 -51.96
C ARG A 5 -49.95 2.40 -51.15
N ARG A 6 -49.66 3.70 -51.29
CA ARG A 6 -48.62 4.39 -50.51
C ARG A 6 -48.93 4.39 -49.01
N PHE A 7 -50.20 4.59 -48.63
CA PHE A 7 -50.61 4.51 -47.23
C PHE A 7 -50.39 3.10 -46.66
N ILE A 8 -50.77 2.04 -47.39
CA ILE A 8 -50.55 0.66 -46.97
C ILE A 8 -49.06 0.35 -46.77
N PHE A 9 -48.20 0.74 -47.71
CA PHE A 9 -46.75 0.52 -47.57
C PHE A 9 -46.15 1.27 -46.37
N VAL A 10 -46.58 2.52 -46.14
CA VAL A 10 -46.12 3.30 -44.98
C VAL A 10 -46.59 2.67 -43.67
N SER A 11 -47.84 2.21 -43.60
CA SER A 11 -48.37 1.53 -42.42
C SER A 11 -47.65 0.21 -42.13
N ILE A 12 -47.34 -0.58 -43.17
CA ILE A 12 -46.56 -1.82 -43.02
C ILE A 12 -45.14 -1.49 -42.52
N PHE A 13 -44.48 -0.50 -43.12
CA PHE A 13 -43.12 -0.13 -42.71
C PHE A 13 -43.09 0.42 -41.28
N PHE A 14 -44.10 1.19 -40.89
CA PHE A 14 -44.26 1.68 -39.52
C PHE A 14 -44.50 0.53 -38.52
N LEU A 15 -45.33 -0.44 -38.88
CA LEU A 15 -45.55 -1.63 -38.05
C LEU A 15 -44.28 -2.47 -37.90
N VAL A 16 -43.55 -2.70 -39.01
CA VAL A 16 -42.26 -3.40 -38.98
C VAL A 16 -41.24 -2.63 -38.15
N PHE A 17 -41.21 -1.30 -38.25
CA PHE A 17 -40.32 -0.46 -37.45
C PHE A 17 -40.63 -0.56 -35.94
N ILE A 18 -41.90 -0.54 -35.54
CA ILE A 18 -42.30 -0.73 -34.14
C ILE A 18 -41.89 -2.12 -33.65
N LEU A 19 -42.15 -3.17 -34.43
CA LEU A 19 -41.83 -4.54 -34.05
C LEU A 19 -40.32 -4.77 -33.97
N ALA A 20 -39.56 -4.33 -34.98
CA ALA A 20 -38.11 -4.46 -35.00
C ALA A 20 -37.45 -3.60 -33.92
N GLY A 21 -37.91 -2.35 -33.72
CA GLY A 21 -37.42 -1.48 -32.67
C GLY A 21 -37.67 -2.06 -31.28
N SER A 22 -38.88 -2.57 -31.02
CA SER A 22 -39.22 -3.23 -29.75
C SER A 22 -38.39 -4.50 -29.54
N ALA A 23 -38.20 -5.32 -30.58
CA ALA A 23 -37.34 -6.51 -30.50
C ALA A 23 -35.88 -6.16 -30.20
N ILE A 24 -35.34 -5.09 -30.81
CA ILE A 24 -33.99 -4.59 -30.53
C ILE A 24 -33.87 -4.10 -29.08
N VAL A 25 -34.87 -3.36 -28.58
CA VAL A 25 -34.88 -2.89 -27.19
C VAL A 25 -34.97 -4.06 -26.22
N LEU A 26 -35.84 -5.03 -26.46
CA LEU A 26 -35.95 -6.24 -25.64
C LEU A 26 -34.64 -7.06 -25.65
N TYR A 27 -34.00 -7.19 -26.82
CA TYR A 27 -32.70 -7.83 -26.94
C TYR A 27 -31.61 -7.08 -26.17
N ALA A 28 -31.59 -5.74 -26.24
CA ALA A 28 -30.66 -4.89 -25.50
C ALA A 28 -30.89 -4.97 -23.97
N LEU A 29 -32.14 -5.18 -23.54
CA LEU A 29 -32.53 -5.46 -22.16
C LEU A 29 -32.22 -6.90 -21.72
N GLY A 30 -31.68 -7.76 -22.59
CA GLY A 30 -31.27 -9.12 -22.22
C GLY A 30 -32.31 -10.22 -22.48
N TYR A 31 -33.47 -9.92 -23.08
CA TYR A 31 -34.41 -10.95 -23.51
C TYR A 31 -33.85 -11.70 -24.72
N ARG A 32 -33.74 -13.03 -24.62
CA ARG A 32 -33.37 -13.91 -25.72
C ARG A 32 -34.54 -14.81 -26.10
N LEU A 33 -34.63 -15.23 -27.36
CA LEU A 33 -35.59 -16.25 -27.80
C LEU A 33 -34.87 -17.59 -27.77
N ASN A 34 -35.31 -18.51 -26.91
CA ASN A 34 -34.76 -19.85 -26.87
C ASN A 34 -35.43 -20.71 -27.95
N GLN A 35 -34.66 -21.55 -28.66
CA GLN A 35 -35.20 -22.39 -29.74
C GLN A 35 -35.97 -23.63 -29.22
N GLU A 36 -35.79 -23.98 -27.94
CA GLU A 36 -36.44 -25.14 -27.33
C GLU A 36 -37.70 -24.78 -26.50
N ASP A 37 -37.80 -23.54 -25.98
CA ASP A 37 -38.95 -23.07 -25.19
C ASP A 37 -39.33 -21.61 -25.52
N PRO A 38 -40.58 -21.31 -25.95
CA PRO A 38 -41.01 -19.96 -26.34
C PRO A 38 -41.45 -19.09 -25.15
N VAL A 39 -40.90 -19.32 -23.96
CA VAL A 39 -41.14 -18.49 -22.76
C VAL A 39 -40.14 -17.32 -22.77
N PRO A 40 -40.52 -16.09 -22.39
CA PRO A 40 -39.58 -14.99 -22.25
C PRO A 40 -38.40 -15.41 -21.36
N VAL A 41 -37.20 -15.45 -21.93
CA VAL A 41 -35.97 -15.76 -21.21
C VAL A 41 -35.82 -14.75 -20.08
N ALA A 42 -35.63 -15.26 -18.87
CA ALA A 42 -35.41 -14.45 -17.67
C ALA A 42 -34.30 -13.43 -17.96
N PRO A 43 -34.44 -12.18 -17.48
CA PRO A 43 -33.45 -11.16 -17.77
C PRO A 43 -32.09 -11.57 -17.23
N THR A 44 -31.06 -11.45 -18.06
CA THR A 44 -29.70 -11.88 -17.75
C THR A 44 -28.87 -10.73 -17.21
N GLY A 45 -27.80 -11.06 -16.48
CA GLY A 45 -26.72 -10.13 -16.18
C GLY A 45 -25.66 -10.06 -17.28
N GLY A 46 -24.59 -9.33 -16.99
CA GLY A 46 -23.38 -9.28 -17.80
C GLY A 46 -22.11 -9.46 -16.96
N LEU A 47 -21.01 -9.83 -17.62
CA LEU A 47 -19.68 -9.89 -17.04
C LEU A 47 -18.74 -8.95 -17.80
N SER A 48 -18.10 -8.05 -17.06
CA SER A 48 -17.03 -7.17 -17.55
C SER A 48 -15.72 -7.50 -16.83
N VAL A 49 -14.67 -7.85 -17.57
CA VAL A 49 -13.35 -8.17 -17.04
C VAL A 49 -12.35 -7.17 -17.63
N ARG A 50 -11.84 -6.27 -16.78
CA ARG A 50 -10.83 -5.25 -17.12
C ARG A 50 -9.59 -5.42 -16.25
N VAL A 51 -8.84 -6.49 -16.51
CA VAL A 51 -7.58 -6.77 -15.82
C VAL A 51 -6.37 -6.40 -16.70
N SER A 52 -5.26 -6.03 -16.06
CA SER A 52 -4.07 -5.54 -16.74
C SER A 52 -3.30 -6.62 -17.51
N GLN A 53 -3.37 -7.87 -17.05
CA GLN A 53 -2.77 -9.03 -17.72
C GLN A 53 -3.72 -9.66 -18.74
N GLU A 54 -3.18 -10.27 -19.79
CA GLU A 54 -4.00 -11.17 -20.62
C GLU A 54 -4.24 -12.49 -19.89
N VAL A 55 -5.50 -12.72 -19.52
CA VAL A 55 -5.98 -13.95 -18.89
C VAL A 55 -7.12 -14.57 -19.68
N ARG A 56 -7.18 -15.91 -19.68
CA ARG A 56 -8.34 -16.67 -20.15
C ARG A 56 -9.39 -16.69 -19.06
N VAL A 57 -10.62 -16.32 -19.40
CA VAL A 57 -11.77 -16.26 -18.50
C VAL A 57 -12.62 -17.51 -18.71
N PHE A 58 -12.99 -18.16 -17.61
CA PHE A 58 -13.95 -19.27 -17.58
C PHE A 58 -15.13 -18.89 -16.69
N LEU A 59 -16.32 -19.30 -17.12
CA LEU A 59 -17.57 -19.19 -16.38
C LEU A 59 -18.12 -20.61 -16.20
N ASP A 60 -18.26 -21.06 -14.95
CA ASP A 60 -18.70 -22.41 -14.58
C ASP A 60 -17.93 -23.53 -15.28
N GLY A 61 -16.62 -23.34 -15.41
CA GLY A 61 -15.71 -24.30 -16.06
C GLY A 61 -15.68 -24.22 -17.59
N THR A 62 -16.58 -23.45 -18.21
CA THR A 62 -16.63 -23.27 -19.67
C THR A 62 -15.81 -22.05 -20.09
N SER A 63 -15.05 -22.16 -21.19
CA SER A 63 -14.25 -21.06 -21.72
C SER A 63 -15.14 -19.90 -22.15
N PHE A 64 -15.03 -18.78 -21.44
CA PHE A 64 -15.87 -17.59 -21.64
C PHE A 64 -15.18 -16.52 -22.50
N GLY A 65 -13.85 -16.56 -22.62
CA GLY A 65 -13.09 -15.68 -23.52
C GLY A 65 -11.69 -15.36 -23.02
N VAL A 66 -11.13 -14.27 -23.53
CA VAL A 66 -9.86 -13.69 -23.08
C VAL A 66 -10.12 -12.24 -22.75
N SER A 67 -9.59 -11.76 -21.62
CA SER A 67 -9.65 -10.33 -21.23
C SER A 67 -9.05 -9.39 -22.30
N PRO A 68 -9.25 -8.05 -22.22
CA PRO A 68 -10.41 -7.45 -21.60
C PRO A 68 -11.66 -7.98 -22.32
N LEU A 69 -12.71 -8.23 -21.56
CA LEU A 69 -13.89 -8.93 -22.07
C LEU A 69 -15.14 -8.25 -21.51
N TYR A 70 -16.13 -8.06 -22.36
CA TYR A 70 -17.48 -7.76 -21.94
C TYR A 70 -18.43 -8.72 -22.65
N ARG A 71 -19.30 -9.39 -21.90
CA ARG A 71 -20.37 -10.23 -22.45
C ARG A 71 -21.63 -10.12 -21.60
N SER A 72 -22.75 -9.87 -22.25
CA SER A 72 -24.09 -9.98 -21.67
C SER A 72 -24.68 -11.37 -21.90
N GLY A 73 -25.77 -11.69 -21.21
CA GLY A 73 -26.41 -13.01 -21.31
C GLY A 73 -25.81 -14.02 -20.36
N VAL A 74 -25.30 -13.55 -19.21
CA VAL A 74 -24.95 -14.43 -18.09
C VAL A 74 -26.23 -14.67 -17.30
N ASP A 75 -26.60 -15.94 -17.10
CA ASP A 75 -27.77 -16.28 -16.31
C ASP A 75 -27.67 -15.67 -14.90
N THR A 76 -28.81 -15.44 -14.26
CA THR A 76 -28.83 -14.89 -12.91
C THR A 76 -28.49 -15.95 -11.88
N GLY A 77 -27.86 -15.56 -10.78
CA GLY A 77 -27.50 -16.45 -9.69
C GLY A 77 -26.00 -16.46 -9.41
N THR A 78 -25.56 -17.44 -8.63
CA THR A 78 -24.15 -17.57 -8.27
C THR A 78 -23.40 -18.35 -9.35
N HIS A 79 -22.40 -17.72 -9.96
CA HIS A 79 -21.53 -18.34 -10.97
C HIS A 79 -20.07 -18.35 -10.52
N THR A 80 -19.35 -19.40 -10.89
CA THR A 80 -17.89 -19.47 -10.70
C THR A 80 -17.18 -18.78 -11.86
N VAL A 81 -16.51 -17.67 -11.58
CA VAL A 81 -15.59 -17.02 -12.51
C VAL A 81 -14.17 -17.46 -12.18
N LYS A 82 -13.42 -17.92 -13.18
CA LYS A 82 -12.01 -18.33 -13.05
C LYS A 82 -11.15 -17.65 -14.09
N PHE A 83 -10.01 -17.10 -13.67
CA PHE A 83 -8.96 -16.61 -14.56
C PHE A 83 -7.80 -17.59 -14.57
N GLN A 84 -7.28 -17.85 -15.76
CA GLN A 84 -6.14 -18.73 -15.96
C GLN A 84 -5.14 -18.11 -16.93
N LYS A 85 -3.86 -18.23 -16.58
CA LYS A 85 -2.73 -17.84 -17.41
C LYS A 85 -1.61 -18.86 -17.24
N ARG A 86 -0.99 -19.28 -18.35
CA ARG A 86 0.06 -20.32 -18.31
C ARG A 86 1.24 -19.87 -17.45
N GLY A 87 1.62 -20.69 -16.47
CA GLY A 87 2.72 -20.40 -15.54
C GLY A 87 2.35 -19.53 -14.34
N PHE A 88 1.06 -19.18 -14.21
CA PHE A 88 0.52 -18.37 -13.13
C PHE A 88 -0.49 -19.18 -12.31
N GLN A 89 -0.69 -18.75 -11.08
CA GLN A 89 -1.70 -19.26 -10.17
C GLN A 89 -3.08 -18.82 -10.67
N ASP A 90 -4.04 -19.74 -10.58
CA ASP A 90 -5.41 -19.47 -11.00
C ASP A 90 -6.09 -18.55 -9.98
N TRP A 91 -6.86 -17.58 -10.47
CA TRP A 91 -7.79 -16.80 -9.65
C TRP A 91 -9.20 -17.36 -9.82
N ARG A 92 -9.98 -17.44 -8.74
CA ARG A 92 -11.34 -17.99 -8.78
C ARG A 92 -12.24 -17.31 -7.75
N LYS A 93 -13.43 -16.89 -8.17
CA LYS A 93 -14.49 -16.41 -7.28
C LYS A 93 -15.86 -16.98 -7.64
N GLU A 94 -16.70 -17.13 -6.62
CA GLU A 94 -18.14 -17.40 -6.77
C GLU A 94 -18.87 -16.07 -6.61
N LEU A 95 -19.35 -15.50 -7.72
CA LEU A 95 -19.96 -14.18 -7.76
C LEU A 95 -21.46 -14.28 -8.03
N GLN A 96 -22.23 -13.40 -7.41
CA GLN A 96 -23.64 -13.23 -7.69
C GLN A 96 -23.81 -12.37 -8.96
N PHE A 97 -24.67 -12.83 -9.86
CA PHE A 97 -25.08 -12.12 -11.07
C PHE A 97 -26.57 -11.81 -10.98
N ASP A 98 -26.90 -10.52 -11.10
CA ASP A 98 -28.26 -10.03 -10.97
C ASP A 98 -28.84 -9.57 -12.32
N GLU A 99 -30.16 -9.57 -12.40
CA GLU A 99 -30.91 -9.17 -13.59
C GLU A 99 -30.54 -7.75 -14.02
N TYR A 100 -30.20 -7.57 -15.31
CA TYR A 100 -29.82 -6.27 -15.88
C TYR A 100 -28.55 -5.61 -15.29
N VAL A 101 -27.82 -6.29 -14.40
CA VAL A 101 -26.60 -5.77 -13.78
C VAL A 101 -25.36 -6.36 -14.46
N VAL A 102 -24.34 -5.54 -14.66
CA VAL A 102 -23.02 -5.99 -15.11
C VAL A 102 -22.12 -6.20 -13.90
N THR A 103 -21.73 -7.43 -13.64
CA THR A 103 -20.72 -7.75 -12.64
C THR A 103 -19.35 -7.41 -13.20
N GLU A 104 -18.70 -6.42 -12.60
CA GLU A 104 -17.37 -5.96 -13.00
C GLU A 104 -16.26 -6.59 -12.15
N ILE A 105 -15.18 -7.01 -12.81
CA ILE A 105 -13.94 -7.46 -12.19
C ILE A 105 -12.80 -6.62 -12.77
N GLU A 106 -12.20 -5.80 -11.92
CA GLU A 106 -11.07 -4.94 -12.25
C GLU A 106 -9.93 -5.16 -11.24
N ASP A 107 -8.76 -4.63 -11.55
CA ASP A 107 -7.57 -4.63 -10.68
C ASP A 107 -7.05 -5.99 -10.17
N THR A 108 -7.61 -7.13 -10.61
CA THR A 108 -7.09 -8.46 -10.29
C THR A 108 -5.75 -8.71 -10.98
N LEU A 109 -4.77 -9.19 -10.20
CA LEU A 109 -3.45 -9.58 -10.68
C LEU A 109 -3.20 -11.06 -10.41
N LEU A 110 -2.75 -11.81 -11.42
CA LEU A 110 -2.27 -13.18 -11.25
C LEU A 110 -0.76 -13.17 -10.99
N PHE A 111 -0.34 -14.04 -10.08
CA PHE A 111 1.05 -14.24 -9.67
C PHE A 111 1.61 -15.54 -10.28
N PRO A 112 2.91 -15.61 -10.59
CA PRO A 112 3.51 -16.82 -11.13
C PRO A 112 3.36 -18.00 -10.15
N ASN A 113 3.30 -19.23 -10.65
CA ASN A 113 3.30 -20.43 -9.79
C ASN A 113 4.59 -20.56 -8.97
N THR A 114 5.69 -20.06 -9.52
CA THR A 114 6.99 -19.97 -8.86
C THR A 114 7.70 -18.76 -9.41
N LEU A 115 8.12 -17.82 -8.56
CA LEU A 115 8.93 -16.69 -9.01
C LEU A 115 10.39 -17.16 -9.16
N SER A 116 10.86 -17.28 -10.40
CA SER A 116 12.27 -17.52 -10.67
C SER A 116 13.10 -16.29 -10.27
N THR A 117 14.11 -16.53 -9.45
CA THR A 117 15.04 -15.51 -8.98
C THR A 117 16.47 -15.86 -9.37
N SER A 118 17.31 -14.84 -9.50
CA SER A 118 18.76 -14.97 -9.68
C SER A 118 19.47 -14.02 -8.73
N THR A 119 20.70 -14.34 -8.34
CA THR A 119 21.54 -13.42 -7.55
C THR A 119 21.59 -12.04 -8.22
N LEU A 120 21.41 -10.98 -7.43
CA LEU A 120 21.44 -9.60 -7.92
C LEU A 120 22.86 -9.16 -8.26
N PHE A 121 23.85 -9.66 -7.53
CA PHE A 121 25.26 -9.33 -7.70
C PHE A 121 26.09 -10.61 -7.93
N ASP A 122 26.74 -10.74 -9.09
CA ASP A 122 27.57 -11.91 -9.45
C ASP A 122 28.85 -12.03 -8.59
N GLN A 123 29.23 -10.94 -7.91
CA GLN A 123 30.32 -10.84 -6.94
C GLN A 123 29.77 -10.15 -5.68
N ASP A 124 30.34 -10.48 -4.52
CA ASP A 124 29.98 -10.04 -3.16
C ASP A 124 29.07 -8.78 -3.07
N PRO A 125 27.93 -8.92 -2.38
CA PRO A 125 27.98 -9.22 -0.95
C PRO A 125 27.31 -10.53 -0.54
N LYS A 126 28.09 -11.33 0.18
CA LYS A 126 27.64 -12.26 1.21
C LYS A 126 27.49 -11.46 2.51
N ASP A 127 26.73 -11.99 3.45
CA ASP A 127 26.48 -11.38 4.77
C ASP A 127 25.70 -10.05 4.72
N ILE A 128 24.72 -9.96 3.80
CA ILE A 128 23.71 -8.90 3.85
C ILE A 128 22.75 -9.17 5.00
N GLU A 129 22.54 -8.18 5.86
CA GLU A 129 21.74 -8.35 7.09
C GLU A 129 20.37 -7.70 7.01
N ASN A 130 20.29 -6.49 6.44
CA ASN A 130 19.07 -5.69 6.43
C ASN A 130 18.91 -4.99 5.09
N VAL A 131 17.65 -4.77 4.69
CA VAL A 131 17.28 -3.98 3.52
C VAL A 131 16.32 -2.86 3.95
N TYR A 132 16.49 -1.67 3.38
CA TYR A 132 15.65 -0.51 3.68
C TYR A 132 15.14 0.09 2.37
N ALA A 133 13.92 -0.24 1.99
CA ALA A 133 13.27 0.32 0.81
C ALA A 133 13.02 1.83 0.98
N SER A 134 13.30 2.61 -0.07
CA SER A 134 12.87 4.01 -0.09
C SER A 134 11.35 4.12 -0.27
N PRO A 135 10.68 5.19 0.22
CA PRO A 135 9.22 5.30 0.20
C PRO A 135 8.57 5.19 -1.19
N ARG A 136 9.23 5.73 -2.23
CA ARG A 136 8.80 5.63 -3.64
C ARG A 136 9.38 4.41 -4.38
N GLN A 137 10.08 3.52 -3.67
CA GLN A 137 10.68 2.29 -4.20
C GLN A 137 11.61 2.51 -5.42
N THR A 138 12.19 3.71 -5.53
CA THR A 138 13.13 4.05 -6.61
C THR A 138 14.52 3.50 -6.36
N SER A 139 14.88 3.36 -5.09
CA SER A 139 16.15 2.83 -4.58
C SER A 139 15.90 2.10 -3.25
N PHE A 140 16.90 1.35 -2.79
CA PHE A 140 16.93 0.81 -1.43
C PHE A 140 18.36 0.83 -0.88
N LEU A 141 18.47 0.79 0.45
CA LEU A 141 19.74 0.60 1.15
C LEU A 141 19.84 -0.85 1.61
N PHE A 142 21.05 -1.34 1.77
CA PHE A 142 21.31 -2.58 2.49
C PHE A 142 22.59 -2.48 3.31
N THR A 143 22.63 -3.25 4.39
CA THR A 143 23.82 -3.37 5.24
C THR A 143 24.50 -4.70 5.00
N GLN A 144 25.82 -4.68 4.90
CA GLN A 144 26.64 -5.89 4.83
C GLN A 144 27.73 -5.86 5.89
N ARG A 145 28.15 -7.03 6.37
CA ARG A 145 29.34 -7.18 7.20
C ARG A 145 30.60 -6.77 6.44
N SER A 146 31.50 -6.04 7.10
CA SER A 146 32.71 -5.51 6.44
C SER A 146 33.79 -6.58 6.24
N SER A 147 33.89 -7.54 7.16
CA SER A 147 34.72 -8.75 7.05
C SER A 147 34.27 -9.79 8.10
N GLU A 148 34.61 -11.06 7.88
CA GLU A 148 34.34 -12.13 8.87
C GLU A 148 35.02 -11.83 10.23
N ASP A 149 36.18 -11.17 10.24
CA ASP A 149 36.95 -10.90 11.47
C ASP A 149 36.51 -9.63 12.24
N GLU A 150 35.72 -8.74 11.63
CA GLU A 150 35.30 -7.48 12.25
C GLU A 150 33.80 -7.48 12.58
N GLU A 151 33.43 -8.12 13.69
CA GLU A 151 32.04 -8.32 14.14
C GLU A 151 31.22 -7.02 14.19
N ASP A 152 31.84 -5.89 14.54
CA ASP A 152 31.13 -4.61 14.71
C ASP A 152 31.12 -3.72 13.47
N LYS A 153 31.85 -4.06 12.40
CA LYS A 153 31.90 -3.19 11.21
C LYS A 153 30.83 -3.59 10.21
N ARG A 154 29.86 -2.68 10.02
CA ARG A 154 28.85 -2.75 8.95
C ARG A 154 29.06 -1.64 7.96
N THR A 155 28.95 -1.99 6.69
CA THR A 155 28.96 -1.01 5.60
C THR A 155 27.55 -0.78 5.12
N LEU A 156 27.25 0.47 4.76
CA LEU A 156 25.96 0.88 4.23
C LEU A 156 26.10 1.14 2.74
N ILE A 157 25.27 0.46 1.96
CA ILE A 157 25.28 0.56 0.51
C ILE A 157 23.90 0.94 0.02
N MET A 158 23.88 1.80 -0.98
CA MET A 158 22.69 2.15 -1.73
C MET A 158 22.70 1.47 -3.09
N TYR A 159 21.53 1.02 -3.52
CA TYR A 159 21.33 0.49 -4.86
C TYR A 159 20.16 1.19 -5.55
N ASN A 160 20.39 1.65 -6.78
CA ASN A 160 19.36 2.15 -7.69
C ASN A 160 19.12 1.11 -8.79
N PRO A 161 18.03 0.34 -8.72
CA PRO A 161 17.75 -0.71 -9.70
C PRO A 161 17.49 -0.23 -11.13
N ARG A 162 17.17 1.04 -11.34
CA ARG A 162 16.92 1.58 -12.70
C ARG A 162 18.22 1.83 -13.45
N GLU A 163 19.23 2.31 -12.72
CA GLU A 163 20.57 2.61 -13.25
C GLU A 163 21.53 1.43 -13.04
N GLU A 164 21.09 0.37 -12.36
CA GLU A 164 21.93 -0.73 -11.86
C GLU A 164 23.15 -0.24 -11.06
N ARG A 165 23.00 0.91 -10.42
CA ARG A 165 24.08 1.63 -9.75
C ARG A 165 24.15 1.27 -8.27
N LYS A 166 25.30 0.74 -7.85
CA LYS A 166 25.67 0.49 -6.44
C LYS A 166 26.56 1.62 -5.94
N LEU A 167 26.26 2.17 -4.77
CA LEU A 167 27.05 3.21 -4.13
C LEU A 167 27.30 2.87 -2.65
N SER A 168 28.56 2.64 -2.30
CA SER A 168 28.96 2.52 -0.89
C SER A 168 28.94 3.92 -0.26
N LEU A 169 28.08 4.11 0.73
CA LEU A 169 28.02 5.36 1.48
C LEU A 169 29.09 5.40 2.57
N THR A 170 29.55 4.22 3.00
CA THR A 170 30.67 4.09 3.92
C THR A 170 31.97 4.65 3.31
N SER A 171 32.25 4.35 2.04
CA SER A 171 33.41 4.93 1.35
C SER A 171 33.26 6.43 1.03
N LYS A 172 32.06 7.00 1.22
CA LYS A 172 31.75 8.42 0.96
C LYS A 172 31.67 9.27 2.23
N GLY A 173 31.94 8.69 3.41
CA GLY A 173 32.10 9.45 4.65
C GLY A 173 31.25 8.98 5.83
N ILE A 174 30.42 7.94 5.67
CA ILE A 174 29.73 7.31 6.81
C ILE A 174 30.67 6.27 7.45
N PRO A 175 31.01 6.36 8.75
CA PRO A 175 31.85 5.36 9.39
C PRO A 175 31.25 3.95 9.32
N ALA A 176 32.11 2.93 9.20
CA ALA A 176 31.69 1.53 9.27
C ALA A 176 31.40 1.17 10.73
N ALA A 177 30.12 1.00 11.07
CA ALA A 177 29.63 0.72 12.41
C ALA A 177 28.21 0.15 12.34
N PRO A 178 27.69 -0.49 13.41
CA PRO A 178 26.33 -1.02 13.44
C PRO A 178 25.30 0.08 13.12
N ILE A 179 24.43 -0.20 12.13
CA ILE A 179 23.33 0.69 11.77
C ILE A 179 22.17 0.40 12.72
N THR A 180 21.69 1.43 13.42
CA THR A 180 20.61 1.29 14.41
C THR A 180 19.28 1.85 13.93
N ASN A 181 19.30 2.79 12.98
CA ASN A 181 18.08 3.34 12.41
C ASN A 181 18.34 3.92 11.01
N VAL A 182 17.33 3.82 10.14
CA VAL A 182 17.27 4.48 8.84
C VAL A 182 15.91 5.14 8.72
N THR A 183 15.88 6.45 8.50
CA THR A 183 14.64 7.22 8.38
C THR A 183 14.62 7.95 7.04
N TRP A 184 13.83 7.45 6.10
CA TRP A 184 13.69 8.07 4.78
C TRP A 184 12.85 9.34 4.82
N GLY A 185 13.25 10.32 4.01
CA GLY A 185 12.36 11.40 3.61
C GLY A 185 11.34 10.92 2.58
N GLN A 186 10.15 11.52 2.58
CA GLN A 186 9.02 11.13 1.72
C GLN A 186 9.29 11.21 0.21
N THR A 187 10.30 11.97 -0.22
CA THR A 187 10.67 12.14 -1.64
C THR A 187 11.56 11.04 -2.18
N SER A 188 12.04 10.10 -1.33
CA SER A 188 13.09 9.12 -1.65
C SER A 188 14.44 9.74 -2.07
N ASN A 189 14.63 11.06 -1.98
CA ASN A 189 15.89 11.70 -2.37
C ASN A 189 16.87 11.93 -1.20
N GLN A 190 16.45 11.59 0.01
CA GLN A 190 17.19 11.87 1.24
C GLN A 190 16.77 10.93 2.36
N PHE A 191 17.67 10.70 3.31
CA PHE A 191 17.39 9.93 4.51
C PHE A 191 18.35 10.30 5.64
N LEU A 192 17.95 9.95 6.86
CA LEU A 192 18.80 9.92 8.02
C LEU A 192 19.27 8.49 8.26
N VAL A 193 20.52 8.34 8.68
CA VAL A 193 21.04 7.07 9.19
C VAL A 193 21.73 7.29 10.52
N THR A 194 21.38 6.47 11.50
CA THR A 194 22.00 6.48 12.83
C THR A 194 22.88 5.25 13.01
N ILE A 195 24.16 5.48 13.29
CA ILE A 195 25.15 4.45 13.57
C ILE A 195 25.51 4.43 15.06
N ASN A 196 26.00 3.30 15.54
CA ASN A 196 26.44 3.11 16.92
C ASN A 196 27.93 2.72 16.98
N PRO A 197 28.87 3.66 16.82
CA PRO A 197 30.29 3.35 16.85
C PRO A 197 30.71 2.82 18.24
N PRO A 198 31.68 1.91 18.33
CA PRO A 198 32.23 1.47 19.61
C PRO A 198 32.75 2.65 20.45
N ASP A 199 32.46 2.62 21.76
CA ASP A 199 32.92 3.58 22.76
C ASP A 199 32.58 5.07 22.48
N GLN A 200 31.66 5.33 21.56
CA GLN A 200 31.19 6.67 21.21
C GLN A 200 29.67 6.76 21.31
N ASP A 201 29.18 7.98 21.48
CA ASP A 201 27.75 8.22 21.39
C ASP A 201 27.22 7.96 19.98
N LYS A 202 25.95 7.61 19.85
CA LYS A 202 25.32 7.32 18.55
C LYS A 202 25.43 8.54 17.63
N GLN A 203 25.86 8.31 16.39
CA GLN A 203 26.02 9.36 15.40
C GLN A 203 24.92 9.30 14.34
N THR A 204 24.35 10.44 13.97
CA THR A 204 23.31 10.56 12.93
C THR A 204 23.82 11.37 11.76
N PHE A 205 23.70 10.80 10.57
CA PHE A 205 24.09 11.41 9.30
C PHE A 205 22.84 11.69 8.46
N LEU A 206 22.79 12.88 7.87
CA LEU A 206 21.89 13.20 6.77
C LEU A 206 22.58 12.88 5.46
N VAL A 207 21.87 12.18 4.57
CA VAL A 207 22.29 11.95 3.20
C VAL A 207 21.26 12.57 2.26
N THR A 208 21.68 13.44 1.35
CA THR A 208 20.84 14.08 0.33
C THR A 208 21.34 13.79 -1.07
N ASP A 209 20.51 14.11 -2.08
CA ASP A 209 20.85 13.97 -3.50
C ASP A 209 21.27 12.55 -3.86
N VAL A 210 20.58 11.58 -3.26
CA VAL A 210 20.87 10.15 -3.40
C VAL A 210 20.73 9.65 -4.84
N SER A 211 20.01 10.38 -5.69
CA SER A 211 19.95 10.08 -7.13
C SER A 211 21.25 10.41 -7.86
N GLN A 212 22.15 11.21 -7.29
CA GLN A 212 23.43 11.62 -7.89
C GLN A 212 24.56 10.62 -7.59
N GLU A 213 25.66 10.70 -8.35
CA GLU A 213 26.86 9.89 -8.10
C GLU A 213 27.59 10.27 -6.81
N THR A 214 27.52 11.55 -6.44
CA THR A 214 28.14 12.12 -5.24
C THR A 214 27.05 12.70 -4.34
N PRO A 215 26.35 11.87 -3.56
CA PRO A 215 25.39 12.37 -2.59
C PRO A 215 26.11 13.21 -1.53
N THR A 216 25.40 14.18 -0.97
CA THR A 216 25.93 14.99 0.13
C THR A 216 25.70 14.23 1.42
N ILE A 217 26.76 14.02 2.20
CA ILE A 217 26.72 13.34 3.50
C ILE A 217 27.15 14.35 4.56
N LYS A 218 26.31 14.53 5.58
CA LYS A 218 26.53 15.48 6.66
C LYS A 218 26.26 14.83 8.01
N ASN A 219 27.25 14.84 8.90
CA ASN A 219 27.03 14.44 10.28
C ASN A 219 26.27 15.56 11.01
N ILE A 220 25.06 15.27 11.47
CA ILE A 220 24.20 16.23 12.16
C ILE A 220 24.09 15.96 13.68
N THR A 221 24.93 15.08 14.21
CA THR A 221 24.89 14.64 15.62
C THR A 221 25.03 15.81 16.59
N SER A 222 25.89 16.79 16.27
CA SER A 222 26.11 17.97 17.10
C SER A 222 24.94 18.96 17.10
N LEU A 223 23.98 18.80 16.19
CA LEU A 223 22.76 19.62 16.15
C LEU A 223 21.69 19.09 17.10
N PHE A 224 21.84 17.87 17.64
CA PHE A 224 20.87 17.38 18.62
C PHE A 224 20.99 18.14 19.94
N PRO A 225 19.86 18.51 20.59
CA PRO A 225 19.88 19.27 21.84
C PRO A 225 20.64 18.60 22.99
N TYR A 226 20.61 17.27 23.04
CA TYR A 226 21.27 16.46 24.05
C TYR A 226 22.05 15.31 23.42
N LYS A 227 23.08 14.83 24.11
CA LYS A 227 23.72 13.55 23.75
C LYS A 227 22.72 12.40 23.88
N ARG A 228 22.87 11.37 23.05
CA ARG A 228 21.98 10.20 23.04
C ARG A 228 22.11 9.36 24.30
N SER A 229 23.29 9.34 24.91
CA SER A 229 23.54 8.70 26.20
C SER A 229 22.90 9.44 27.38
N GLU A 230 22.71 10.75 27.28
CA GLU A 230 22.09 11.59 28.32
C GLU A 230 20.56 11.58 28.19
N ALA A 231 20.05 11.68 26.96
CA ALA A 231 18.63 11.58 26.66
C ALA A 231 18.42 10.83 25.32
N PRO A 232 17.80 9.63 25.32
CA PRO A 232 17.50 8.93 24.09
C PRO A 232 16.47 9.67 23.24
N LEU A 233 16.45 9.40 21.94
CA LEU A 233 15.33 9.83 21.10
C LEU A 233 14.13 8.92 21.30
N SER A 234 12.96 9.54 21.42
CA SER A 234 11.69 8.84 21.34
C SER A 234 11.04 8.97 19.96
N TYR A 235 11.43 9.98 19.17
CA TYR A 235 10.90 10.23 17.83
C TYR A 235 11.94 10.90 16.94
N LEU A 236 11.93 10.55 15.64
CA LEU A 236 12.76 11.18 14.62
C LEU A 236 12.10 11.02 13.25
N THR A 237 11.90 12.13 12.54
CA THR A 237 11.47 12.12 11.14
C THR A 237 12.20 13.19 10.34
N LEU A 238 12.29 12.98 9.02
CA LEU A 238 12.87 13.91 8.07
C LEU A 238 11.81 14.33 7.06
N THR A 239 11.42 15.60 7.08
CA THR A 239 10.48 16.14 6.11
C THR A 239 11.09 17.34 5.41
N ASN A 240 11.31 17.21 4.09
CA ASN A 240 12.10 18.17 3.33
C ASN A 240 13.44 18.42 4.05
N ASN A 241 13.78 19.65 4.39
CA ASN A 241 15.05 19.98 5.03
C ASN A 241 14.95 20.10 6.57
N ILE A 242 13.86 19.62 7.15
CA ILE A 242 13.61 19.73 8.59
C ILE A 242 13.63 18.35 9.22
N VAL A 243 14.49 18.18 10.21
CA VAL A 243 14.47 17.01 11.09
C VAL A 243 13.63 17.37 12.32
N THR A 244 12.50 16.69 12.49
CA THR A 244 11.67 16.83 13.68
C THR A 244 11.99 15.69 14.64
N LEU A 245 12.23 16.02 15.91
CA LEU A 245 12.65 15.04 16.91
C LEU A 245 12.01 15.27 18.28
N GLN A 246 11.88 14.19 19.04
CA GLN A 246 11.51 14.23 20.45
C GLN A 246 12.67 13.71 21.29
N GLN A 247 13.16 14.54 22.22
CA GLN A 247 14.26 14.21 23.11
C GLN A 247 14.06 14.89 24.47
N GLY A 248 14.27 14.15 25.56
CA GLY A 248 14.15 14.70 26.93
C GLY A 248 12.76 15.22 27.29
N GLY A 249 11.69 14.72 26.66
CA GLY A 249 10.31 15.20 26.86
C GLY A 249 9.96 16.48 26.11
N HIS A 250 10.84 16.94 25.20
CA HIS A 250 10.60 18.13 24.39
C HIS A 250 10.63 17.81 22.90
N MET A 251 9.90 18.61 22.12
CA MET A 251 9.97 18.61 20.66
C MET A 251 10.90 19.71 20.16
N PHE A 252 11.76 19.36 19.21
CA PHE A 252 12.64 20.28 18.51
C PHE A 252 12.56 20.09 17.00
N GLU A 253 12.97 21.12 16.27
CA GLU A 253 13.25 21.01 14.84
C GLU A 253 14.68 21.46 14.54
N ILE A 254 15.36 20.70 13.69
CA ILE A 254 16.68 21.03 13.15
C ILE A 254 16.49 21.42 11.68
N ASN A 255 16.90 22.64 11.35
CA ASN A 255 17.00 23.07 9.97
C ASN A 255 18.39 22.72 9.44
N VAL A 256 18.44 21.65 8.64
CA VAL A 256 19.72 21.08 8.18
C VAL A 256 20.45 21.94 7.15
N LEU A 257 19.73 22.85 6.46
CA LEU A 257 20.33 23.83 5.56
C LEU A 257 20.99 24.99 6.32
N GLN A 258 20.45 25.35 7.48
CA GLN A 258 20.92 26.48 8.28
C GLN A 258 21.86 26.06 9.42
N ASP A 259 22.09 24.76 9.62
CA ASP A 259 22.86 24.24 10.76
C ASP A 259 22.40 24.77 12.11
N SER A 260 21.08 24.85 12.27
CA SER A 260 20.46 25.38 13.47
C SER A 260 19.42 24.44 14.03
N THR A 261 19.32 24.47 15.34
CA THR A 261 18.34 23.74 16.13
C THR A 261 17.47 24.76 16.83
N SER A 262 16.17 24.57 16.80
CA SER A 262 15.23 25.44 17.49
C SER A 262 15.40 25.36 19.02
N ASP A 263 14.91 26.37 19.73
CA ASP A 263 14.52 26.19 21.12
C ASP A 263 13.41 25.13 21.23
N PRO A 264 13.13 24.58 22.43
CA PRO A 264 12.00 23.67 22.62
C PRO A 264 10.68 24.28 22.10
N ILE A 265 10.10 23.68 21.06
CA ILE A 265 8.84 24.17 20.45
C ILE A 265 7.64 23.79 21.34
N VAL A 266 7.71 22.59 21.90
CA VAL A 266 6.72 22.03 22.81
C VAL A 266 7.45 21.28 23.92
N SER A 267 6.99 21.47 25.15
CA SER A 267 7.44 20.73 26.34
C SER A 267 6.38 19.73 26.80
N ASP A 268 6.79 18.80 27.66
CA ASP A 268 5.93 17.74 28.21
C ASP A 268 5.33 16.86 27.10
N VAL A 269 6.11 16.56 26.06
CA VAL A 269 5.68 15.72 24.93
C VAL A 269 5.86 14.25 25.31
N GLN A 270 4.75 13.51 25.35
CA GLN A 270 4.74 12.06 25.53
C GLN A 270 4.93 11.33 24.19
N LEU A 271 4.10 11.67 23.21
CA LEU A 271 4.10 11.10 21.87
C LEU A 271 4.05 12.22 20.85
N LEU A 272 4.65 11.96 19.69
CA LEU A 272 4.77 12.91 18.60
C LEU A 272 4.63 12.17 17.27
N GLU A 273 3.90 12.75 16.33
CA GLU A 273 3.92 12.37 14.93
C GLU A 273 3.83 13.62 14.07
N ALA A 274 4.61 13.65 12.98
CA ALA A 274 4.78 14.83 12.15
C ALA A 274 4.80 14.48 10.66
N THR A 275 3.95 15.16 9.89
CA THR A 275 3.90 15.12 8.43
C THR A 275 4.56 16.37 7.84
N SER A 276 4.45 16.55 6.52
CA SER A 276 4.89 17.77 5.82
C SER A 276 4.01 18.99 6.09
N SER A 277 2.75 18.79 6.48
CA SER A 277 1.77 19.85 6.72
C SER A 277 1.47 20.07 8.20
N ARG A 278 1.58 19.03 9.04
CA ARG A 278 0.98 19.01 10.37
C ARG A 278 1.84 18.28 11.38
N ILE A 279 1.79 18.76 12.61
CA ILE A 279 2.37 18.08 13.77
C ILE A 279 1.24 17.76 14.75
N VAL A 280 1.24 16.54 15.28
CA VAL A 280 0.28 16.07 16.28
C VAL A 280 1.07 15.48 17.45
N TYR A 281 0.70 15.84 18.67
CA TYR A 281 1.42 15.39 19.85
C TYR A 281 0.50 15.23 21.07
N VAL A 282 0.93 14.40 22.01
CA VAL A 282 0.28 14.23 23.32
C VAL A 282 1.05 15.04 24.37
N ASP A 283 0.35 15.98 25.00
CA ASP A 283 0.83 16.74 26.16
C ASP A 283 0.64 15.87 27.42
N GLN A 284 1.75 15.42 28.00
CA GLN A 284 1.80 14.51 29.15
C GLN A 284 1.18 15.14 30.39
N ALA A 285 1.47 16.42 30.64
CA ALA A 285 1.00 17.12 31.84
C ALA A 285 -0.52 17.31 31.83
N LYS A 286 -1.10 17.55 30.64
CA LYS A 286 -2.54 17.77 30.47
C LYS A 286 -3.33 16.51 30.11
N ASN A 287 -2.65 15.43 29.70
CA ASN A 287 -3.27 14.25 29.09
C ASN A 287 -4.22 14.62 27.93
N GLN A 288 -3.72 15.45 27.01
CA GLN A 288 -4.48 16.04 25.91
C GLN A 288 -3.73 15.92 24.59
N LEU A 289 -4.48 15.74 23.50
CA LEU A 289 -3.93 15.67 22.15
C LEU A 289 -4.02 17.04 21.51
N PHE A 290 -2.91 17.53 21.00
CA PHE A 290 -2.81 18.82 20.32
C PHE A 290 -2.29 18.64 18.90
N ALA A 291 -2.55 19.64 18.06
CA ALA A 291 -1.94 19.74 16.75
C ALA A 291 -1.74 21.20 16.35
N PHE A 292 -0.77 21.42 15.47
CA PHE A 292 -0.48 22.70 14.85
C PHE A 292 0.02 22.49 13.42
N SER A 293 -0.14 23.49 12.55
CA SER A 293 0.45 23.46 11.21
C SER A 293 1.97 23.59 11.30
N ARG A 294 2.69 22.81 10.50
CA ARG A 294 4.14 22.86 10.49
C ARG A 294 4.61 24.27 10.11
N GLY A 295 5.50 24.84 10.91
CA GLY A 295 6.00 26.21 10.74
C GLY A 295 5.19 27.29 11.46
N ASP A 296 4.03 26.96 12.04
CA ASP A 296 3.24 27.91 12.85
C ASP A 296 2.82 27.28 14.19
N PRO A 297 3.72 27.16 15.18
CA PRO A 297 3.37 26.60 16.49
C PRO A 297 2.31 27.40 17.28
N GLN A 298 1.97 28.61 16.84
CA GLN A 298 0.98 29.48 17.48
C GLN A 298 -0.46 29.11 17.09
N ASP A 299 -0.66 28.42 15.97
CA ASP A 299 -1.98 27.93 15.52
C ASP A 299 -2.45 26.68 16.28
N ARG A 300 -1.79 26.36 17.39
CA ARG A 300 -2.01 25.18 18.21
C ARG A 300 -3.47 25.03 18.62
N THR A 301 -4.04 23.89 18.24
CA THR A 301 -5.41 23.50 18.56
C THR A 301 -5.44 22.23 19.39
N GLN A 302 -6.32 22.20 20.39
CA GLN A 302 -6.62 20.96 21.11
C GLN A 302 -7.55 20.09 20.25
N LEU A 303 -7.13 18.87 19.96
CA LEU A 303 -7.91 17.91 19.18
C LEU A 303 -8.80 17.03 20.04
N ALA A 304 -8.26 16.54 21.17
CA ALA A 304 -8.98 15.65 22.07
C ALA A 304 -8.52 15.83 23.53
N SER A 305 -9.36 15.38 24.45
CA SER A 305 -9.08 15.24 25.89
C SER A 305 -9.53 13.86 26.37
N ASN A 306 -9.17 13.48 27.60
CA ASN A 306 -9.50 12.19 28.20
C ASN A 306 -8.97 11.03 27.34
N LEU A 307 -7.70 11.13 26.97
CA LEU A 307 -7.04 10.13 26.16
C LEU A 307 -7.02 8.77 26.88
N PRO A 308 -7.09 7.65 26.13
CA PRO A 308 -7.00 6.33 26.73
C PRO A 308 -5.66 6.16 27.45
N ALA A 309 -5.65 5.35 28.50
CA ALA A 309 -4.41 4.98 29.18
C ALA A 309 -3.49 4.18 28.23
N ASN A 310 -2.18 4.22 28.50
CA ASN A 310 -1.16 3.48 27.74
C ASN A 310 -1.17 3.79 26.23
N LEU A 311 -1.30 5.06 25.86
CA LEU A 311 -1.06 5.48 24.48
C LEU A 311 0.39 5.22 24.09
N ASN A 312 0.57 4.63 22.92
CA ASN A 312 1.88 4.18 22.44
C ASN A 312 2.28 4.78 21.08
N GLU A 313 1.32 5.13 20.21
CA GLU A 313 1.65 5.65 18.87
C GLU A 313 0.53 6.53 18.30
N ILE A 314 0.93 7.54 17.51
CA ILE A 314 0.05 8.42 16.74
C ILE A 314 0.30 8.12 15.26
N PHE A 315 -0.78 7.98 14.49
CA PHE A 315 -0.72 7.83 13.05
C PHE A 315 -1.47 8.97 12.38
N ILE A 316 -0.84 9.62 11.40
CA ILE A 316 -1.46 10.66 10.60
C ILE A 316 -1.59 10.16 9.17
N SER A 317 -2.82 10.12 8.66
CA SER A 317 -3.06 9.75 7.27
C SER A 317 -2.57 10.85 6.29
N PRO A 318 -2.39 10.55 5.00
CA PRO A 318 -2.12 11.57 3.97
C PRO A 318 -3.18 12.68 3.87
N ASN A 319 -4.37 12.46 4.45
CA ASN A 319 -5.48 13.41 4.47
C ASN A 319 -5.65 14.09 5.84
N ASP A 320 -4.63 14.01 6.71
CA ASP A 320 -4.58 14.56 8.06
C ASP A 320 -5.59 13.96 9.07
N ASP A 321 -6.26 12.85 8.73
CA ASP A 321 -7.00 12.06 9.73
C ASP A 321 -6.03 11.45 10.76
N VAL A 322 -6.38 11.53 12.04
CA VAL A 322 -5.55 11.07 13.16
C VAL A 322 -6.10 9.78 13.75
N TYR A 323 -5.21 8.81 13.94
CA TYR A 323 -5.45 7.58 14.66
C TYR A 323 -4.49 7.46 15.83
N LEU A 324 -4.94 6.87 16.92
CA LEU A 324 -4.13 6.60 18.11
C LEU A 324 -4.13 5.12 18.39
N ARG A 325 -2.97 4.54 18.71
CA ARG A 325 -2.88 3.18 19.26
C ARG A 325 -2.62 3.26 20.76
N ALA A 326 -3.53 2.68 21.53
CA ALA A 326 -3.35 2.43 22.95
C ALA A 326 -3.08 0.94 23.21
N ASN A 327 -2.39 0.65 24.31
CA ASN A 327 -1.95 -0.69 24.65
C ASN A 327 -1.16 -1.30 23.46
N THR A 328 -1.39 -2.55 23.11
CA THR A 328 -0.70 -3.21 21.99
C THR A 328 -1.44 -3.13 20.66
N THR A 329 -2.78 -2.98 20.68
CA THR A 329 -3.60 -3.13 19.46
C THR A 329 -4.86 -2.26 19.42
N GLU A 330 -5.20 -1.52 20.48
CA GLU A 330 -6.47 -0.79 20.49
C GLU A 330 -6.36 0.49 19.68
N ILE A 331 -7.13 0.58 18.59
CA ILE A 331 -7.13 1.75 17.72
C ILE A 331 -8.29 2.68 18.07
N TYR A 332 -7.98 3.96 18.16
CA TYR A 332 -8.92 5.04 18.28
C TYR A 332 -8.78 5.95 17.06
N THR A 333 -9.90 6.46 16.55
CA THR A 333 -9.92 7.43 15.45
C THR A 333 -10.66 8.68 15.89
N MET A 334 -10.30 9.82 15.30
CA MET A 334 -11.04 11.06 15.47
C MET A 334 -11.95 11.29 14.27
N GLN A 335 -13.25 11.40 14.52
CA GLN A 335 -14.18 11.87 13.49
C GLN A 335 -14.31 13.40 13.59
N LYS A 336 -13.94 14.08 12.50
CA LYS A 336 -14.20 15.51 12.36
C LYS A 336 -15.72 15.72 12.31
N LYS A 337 -16.26 16.42 13.30
CA LYS A 337 -17.66 16.86 13.29
C LYS A 337 -17.81 18.19 12.54
N ALA A 338 -19.04 18.60 12.25
CA ALA A 338 -19.34 19.87 11.59
C ALA A 338 -18.69 21.06 12.33
N SER A 339 -18.49 22.18 11.63
CA SER A 339 -17.47 23.23 11.87
C SER A 339 -17.35 23.86 13.26
N ASN A 340 -18.16 23.50 14.25
CA ASN A 340 -18.11 24.03 15.62
C ASN A 340 -18.08 22.94 16.73
N GLU A 341 -18.05 21.65 16.39
CA GLU A 341 -18.02 20.57 17.38
C GLU A 341 -16.60 20.03 17.61
N LYS A 342 -16.23 19.85 18.87
CA LYS A 342 -14.97 19.17 19.24
C LYS A 342 -14.98 17.75 18.68
N ALA A 343 -13.88 17.36 18.04
CA ALA A 343 -13.71 16.00 17.54
C ALA A 343 -13.90 15.00 18.69
N THR A 344 -14.65 13.92 18.42
CA THR A 344 -14.85 12.84 19.38
C THR A 344 -13.88 11.71 19.06
N LEU A 345 -13.16 11.25 20.08
CA LEU A 345 -12.28 10.10 19.97
C LEU A 345 -13.13 8.83 20.11
N THR A 346 -13.11 7.98 19.09
CA THR A 346 -13.91 6.75 19.02
C THR A 346 -13.00 5.54 18.93
N LYS A 347 -13.16 4.57 19.84
CA LYS A 347 -12.50 3.26 19.73
C LYS A 347 -13.07 2.51 18.53
N LEU A 348 -12.20 2.01 17.66
CA LEU A 348 -12.59 1.15 16.55
C LEU A 348 -12.66 -0.30 17.03
N ASP A 349 -13.69 -1.02 16.58
CA ASP A 349 -13.78 -2.48 16.72
C ASP A 349 -12.90 -3.17 15.66
N LEU A 350 -11.64 -2.73 15.59
CA LEU A 350 -10.65 -3.17 14.61
C LEU A 350 -9.25 -3.03 15.22
N PRO A 351 -8.74 -4.08 15.89
CA PRO A 351 -7.43 -4.03 16.51
C PRO A 351 -6.33 -3.99 15.45
N ALA A 352 -5.25 -3.26 15.72
CA ALA A 352 -4.06 -3.26 14.87
C ALA A 352 -2.79 -2.99 15.67
N LYS A 353 -1.75 -3.78 15.38
CA LYS A 353 -0.37 -3.46 15.75
C LYS A 353 0.23 -2.42 14.80
N ASP A 354 -0.18 -2.39 13.54
CA ASP A 354 0.37 -1.47 12.54
C ASP A 354 -0.72 -0.97 11.60
N LEU A 355 -0.56 0.27 11.14
CA LEU A 355 -1.45 0.98 10.24
C LEU A 355 -0.69 1.44 9.00
N LYS A 356 -1.10 0.97 7.83
CA LYS A 356 -0.49 1.40 6.55
C LYS A 356 -1.51 2.11 5.68
N PHE A 357 -1.35 3.41 5.52
CA PHE A 357 -2.19 4.21 4.63
C PHE A 357 -1.82 3.95 3.17
N SER A 358 -2.84 3.85 2.33
CA SER A 358 -2.64 3.90 0.87
C SER A 358 -2.16 5.30 0.48
N GLY A 359 -1.52 5.46 -0.68
CA GLY A 359 -0.83 6.70 -1.07
C GLY A 359 -1.75 7.93 -1.12
N ALA A 360 -3.00 7.76 -1.56
CA ALA A 360 -4.01 8.82 -1.53
C ALA A 360 -4.80 8.90 -0.20
N GLY A 361 -4.46 8.05 0.78
CA GLY A 361 -5.15 7.95 2.07
C GLY A 361 -6.61 7.51 1.93
N LYS A 362 -6.97 6.80 0.86
CA LYS A 362 -8.35 6.31 0.63
C LYS A 362 -8.62 5.01 1.38
N LYS A 363 -7.58 4.21 1.61
CA LYS A 363 -7.65 2.90 2.26
C LYS A 363 -6.59 2.83 3.36
N VAL A 364 -6.84 2.05 4.39
CA VAL A 364 -5.91 1.84 5.50
C VAL A 364 -5.85 0.37 5.83
N ILE A 365 -4.64 -0.21 5.84
CA ILE A 365 -4.41 -1.57 6.34
C ILE A 365 -4.38 -1.51 7.87
N PHE A 366 -5.12 -2.41 8.50
CA PHE A 366 -5.04 -2.73 9.92
C PHE A 366 -4.45 -4.12 10.04
N ALA A 367 -3.23 -4.21 10.56
CA ALA A 367 -2.49 -5.47 10.67
C ALA A 367 -2.30 -5.86 12.13
N THR A 368 -2.59 -7.13 12.46
CA THR A 368 -2.19 -7.77 13.73
C THR A 368 -1.30 -8.97 13.43
N ASP A 369 -0.84 -9.69 14.47
CA ASP A 369 -0.14 -10.97 14.28
C ASP A 369 -1.02 -12.03 13.58
N LYS A 370 -2.34 -11.83 13.54
CA LYS A 370 -3.30 -12.85 13.09
C LYS A 370 -4.19 -12.42 11.94
N GLN A 371 -4.39 -11.13 11.73
CA GLN A 371 -5.37 -10.65 10.76
C GLN A 371 -4.83 -9.47 9.97
N ILE A 372 -5.21 -9.44 8.68
CA ILE A 372 -5.09 -8.29 7.80
C ILE A 372 -6.50 -7.84 7.46
N ALA A 373 -6.81 -6.61 7.81
CA ALA A 373 -8.05 -5.95 7.45
C ALA A 373 -7.77 -4.64 6.72
N VAL A 374 -8.74 -4.21 5.91
CA VAL A 374 -8.72 -2.90 5.26
C VAL A 374 -9.94 -2.13 5.71
N ARG A 375 -9.72 -0.88 6.12
CA ARG A 375 -10.78 0.10 6.35
C ARG A 375 -10.75 1.16 5.26
N TYR A 376 -11.92 1.50 4.73
CA TYR A 376 -12.07 2.51 3.69
C TYR A 376 -12.24 3.89 4.33
N ALA A 377 -11.29 4.79 4.12
CA ALA A 377 -11.32 6.14 4.69
C ALA A 377 -12.22 7.10 3.88
N ARG A 378 -12.56 6.71 2.65
CA ARG A 378 -13.47 7.40 1.74
C ARG A 378 -14.35 6.39 1.03
N GLU A 379 -15.47 6.88 0.52
CA GLU A 379 -16.31 6.14 -0.42
C GLU A 379 -15.49 5.77 -1.66
N ILE A 380 -15.69 4.55 -2.15
CA ILE A 380 -15.11 4.06 -3.39
C ILE A 380 -16.26 3.67 -4.29
N ASP A 381 -16.44 4.43 -5.37
CA ASP A 381 -17.45 4.16 -6.40
C ASP A 381 -16.76 3.43 -7.57
N ASN A 382 -16.69 2.10 -7.51
CA ASN A 382 -16.06 1.29 -8.55
C ASN A 382 -16.65 -0.14 -8.58
N TYR A 383 -15.95 -1.08 -9.22
CA TYR A 383 -16.41 -2.46 -9.37
C TYR A 383 -16.74 -3.19 -8.05
N ALA A 384 -16.23 -2.72 -6.91
CA ALA A 384 -16.50 -3.28 -5.60
C ALA A 384 -16.83 -2.17 -4.61
N ASP A 385 -17.86 -1.37 -4.92
CA ASP A 385 -18.35 -0.22 -4.14
C ASP A 385 -18.15 -0.39 -2.62
N ARG A 386 -17.59 0.63 -1.97
CA ARG A 386 -17.34 0.63 -0.51
C ARG A 386 -17.78 1.91 0.14
N GLU A 387 -18.41 1.77 1.29
CA GLU A 387 -18.79 2.90 2.10
C GLU A 387 -17.62 3.43 2.93
N LYS A 388 -17.65 4.74 3.22
CA LYS A 388 -16.69 5.32 4.16
C LYS A 388 -16.85 4.69 5.55
N GLY A 389 -15.75 4.15 6.06
CA GLY A 389 -15.69 3.50 7.36
C GLY A 389 -16.01 2.00 7.32
N GLU A 390 -16.41 1.47 6.16
CA GLU A 390 -16.53 0.04 5.95
C GLU A 390 -15.18 -0.64 6.21
N THR A 391 -15.23 -1.86 6.73
CA THR A 391 -14.04 -2.67 7.03
C THR A 391 -14.20 -4.06 6.46
N SER A 392 -13.14 -4.54 5.82
CA SER A 392 -13.04 -5.87 5.22
C SER A 392 -11.88 -6.62 5.85
N ILE A 393 -12.15 -7.73 6.54
CA ILE A 393 -11.11 -8.70 6.91
C ILE A 393 -10.75 -9.48 5.65
N LEU A 394 -9.49 -9.41 5.23
CA LEU A 394 -9.02 -10.02 3.98
C LEU A 394 -8.29 -11.33 4.22
N TYR A 395 -7.57 -11.44 5.33
CA TYR A 395 -6.78 -12.63 5.63
C TYR A 395 -6.72 -12.88 7.14
N THR A 396 -6.77 -14.16 7.53
CA THR A 396 -6.52 -14.63 8.89
C THR A 396 -5.44 -15.70 8.84
N ALA A 397 -4.35 -15.49 9.59
CA ALA A 397 -3.24 -16.42 9.69
C ALA A 397 -3.66 -17.73 10.36
N GLN A 398 -2.88 -18.77 10.09
CA GLN A 398 -3.03 -20.05 10.76
C GLN A 398 -2.78 -19.94 12.27
N ASP A 399 -3.32 -20.88 13.05
CA ASP A 399 -3.29 -20.80 14.52
C ASP A 399 -1.87 -20.75 15.10
N SER A 400 -0.91 -21.45 14.50
CA SER A 400 0.48 -21.54 14.98
C SER A 400 1.43 -20.47 14.42
N THR A 401 0.99 -19.66 13.46
CA THR A 401 1.85 -18.73 12.71
C THR A 401 1.60 -17.27 13.13
N LYS A 402 2.44 -16.34 12.67
CA LYS A 402 2.22 -14.90 12.86
C LYS A 402 2.47 -14.17 11.55
N LEU A 403 1.71 -13.09 11.36
CA LEU A 403 1.88 -12.16 10.25
C LEU A 403 2.96 -11.14 10.60
N THR A 404 3.87 -10.92 9.66
CA THR A 404 4.87 -9.86 9.71
C THR A 404 4.98 -9.18 8.33
N ASP A 405 5.68 -8.05 8.26
CA ASP A 405 5.93 -7.30 7.02
C ASP A 405 4.69 -7.10 6.15
N VAL A 406 3.62 -6.58 6.75
CA VAL A 406 2.38 -6.27 6.04
C VAL A 406 2.49 -4.90 5.39
N GLN A 407 2.40 -4.84 4.06
CA GLN A 407 2.54 -3.61 3.30
C GLN A 407 1.68 -3.62 2.02
N TRP A 408 1.36 -2.42 1.53
CA TRP A 408 0.73 -2.28 0.22
C TRP A 408 1.67 -2.81 -0.86
N LEU A 409 1.16 -3.68 -1.74
CA LEU A 409 1.89 -4.00 -2.96
C LEU A 409 1.86 -2.77 -3.87
N PRO A 410 2.99 -2.35 -4.49
CA PRO A 410 3.06 -1.14 -5.31
C PRO A 410 2.37 -1.26 -6.68
N VAL A 411 1.33 -2.10 -6.76
CA VAL A 411 0.50 -2.30 -7.96
C VAL A 411 -0.94 -1.92 -7.59
N ALA A 412 -1.37 -0.76 -8.09
CA ALA A 412 -2.76 -0.28 -8.04
C ALA A 412 -3.42 -0.19 -6.64
N GLU A 413 -2.69 -0.37 -5.54
CA GLU A 413 -3.24 -0.38 -4.16
C GLU A 413 -4.46 -1.32 -4.01
N ALA A 414 -4.46 -2.42 -4.76
CA ALA A 414 -5.50 -3.45 -4.79
C ALA A 414 -5.06 -4.78 -4.16
N HIS A 415 -3.80 -4.85 -3.72
CA HIS A 415 -3.19 -6.02 -3.14
C HIS A 415 -2.32 -5.66 -1.93
N ILE A 416 -2.26 -6.57 -0.97
CA ILE A 416 -1.45 -6.46 0.24
C ILE A 416 -0.45 -7.60 0.24
N LEU A 417 0.82 -7.24 0.36
CA LEU A 417 1.93 -8.15 0.56
C LEU A 417 2.11 -8.39 2.06
N PHE A 418 2.33 -9.64 2.45
CA PHE A 418 2.59 -10.00 3.84
C PHE A 418 3.48 -11.23 3.93
N LYS A 419 4.12 -11.42 5.09
CA LYS A 419 4.93 -12.59 5.41
C LYS A 419 4.24 -13.43 6.48
N GLU A 420 4.18 -14.73 6.27
CA GLU A 420 3.72 -15.72 7.22
C GLU A 420 4.63 -16.95 7.17
N ASN A 421 5.13 -17.40 8.33
CA ASN A 421 5.98 -18.59 8.42
C ASN A 421 7.20 -18.58 7.47
N GLY A 422 7.87 -17.42 7.32
CA GLY A 422 9.04 -17.29 6.43
C GLY A 422 8.71 -17.05 4.95
N ALA A 423 7.46 -17.24 4.54
CA ALA A 423 7.02 -17.09 3.14
C ALA A 423 6.23 -15.80 2.93
N TYR A 424 6.52 -15.11 1.83
CA TYR A 424 5.72 -13.99 1.35
C TYR A 424 4.54 -14.46 0.52
N SER A 425 3.39 -13.88 0.80
CA SER A 425 2.15 -14.07 0.07
C SER A 425 1.47 -12.72 -0.20
N VAL A 426 0.52 -12.72 -1.12
CA VAL A 426 -0.24 -11.55 -1.50
C VAL A 426 -1.72 -11.85 -1.38
N VAL A 427 -2.48 -10.99 -0.71
CA VAL A 427 -3.95 -11.05 -0.67
C VAL A 427 -4.54 -9.89 -1.47
N GLU A 428 -5.58 -10.15 -2.25
CA GLU A 428 -6.32 -9.11 -2.98
C GLU A 428 -7.33 -8.39 -2.07
N LEU A 429 -7.73 -7.17 -2.45
CA LEU A 429 -8.76 -6.41 -1.73
C LEU A 429 -10.19 -6.82 -2.10
N ASP A 430 -10.38 -7.39 -3.29
CA ASP A 430 -11.70 -7.90 -3.66
C ASP A 430 -12.03 -9.11 -2.79
N ASN A 431 -12.88 -8.93 -1.79
CA ASN A 431 -13.35 -9.99 -0.90
C ASN A 431 -14.77 -10.45 -1.26
N ARG A 432 -15.29 -10.09 -2.44
CA ARG A 432 -16.61 -10.55 -2.89
C ARG A 432 -16.60 -12.06 -3.11
N GLY A 433 -17.77 -12.65 -2.97
CA GLY A 433 -18.02 -14.07 -3.17
C GLY A 433 -17.79 -14.92 -1.92
N LYS A 434 -18.29 -16.16 -1.95
CA LYS A 434 -18.27 -17.06 -0.78
C LYS A 434 -16.87 -17.44 -0.31
N ASN A 435 -15.89 -17.41 -1.21
CA ASN A 435 -14.51 -17.78 -0.93
C ASN A 435 -13.68 -16.59 -0.39
N GLY A 436 -14.28 -15.40 -0.23
CA GLY A 436 -13.59 -14.22 0.28
C GLY A 436 -12.50 -13.69 -0.65
N ALA A 437 -11.48 -13.07 -0.07
CA ALA A 437 -10.32 -12.56 -0.82
C ALA A 437 -9.39 -13.71 -1.26
N SER A 438 -8.89 -13.65 -2.49
CA SER A 438 -7.89 -14.60 -2.98
C SER A 438 -6.51 -14.28 -2.41
N THR A 439 -5.79 -15.33 -2.02
CA THR A 439 -4.39 -15.27 -1.58
C THR A 439 -3.50 -16.04 -2.55
N PHE A 440 -2.34 -15.48 -2.85
CA PHE A 440 -1.34 -16.03 -3.77
C PHE A 440 0.01 -16.15 -3.08
N SER A 441 0.66 -17.32 -3.18
CA SER A 441 2.03 -17.49 -2.70
C SER A 441 3.00 -16.74 -3.60
N LEU A 442 4.05 -16.12 -3.05
CA LEU A 442 5.05 -15.39 -3.83
C LEU A 442 6.42 -16.09 -3.79
N LEU A 443 7.09 -16.09 -2.64
CA LEU A 443 8.42 -16.70 -2.42
C LEU A 443 8.78 -16.75 -0.93
N GLU A 444 9.73 -17.60 -0.54
CA GLU A 444 10.39 -17.55 0.78
C GLU A 444 11.58 -16.58 0.76
N ALA A 445 11.64 -15.69 1.75
CA ALA A 445 12.74 -14.73 1.91
C ALA A 445 12.77 -14.14 3.33
N ASP A 446 13.92 -13.63 3.72
CA ASP A 446 14.13 -12.91 4.98
C ASP A 446 13.46 -11.53 4.91
N ASP A 447 13.63 -10.81 3.80
CA ASP A 447 13.06 -9.49 3.53
C ASP A 447 12.86 -9.30 2.02
N ILE A 448 11.94 -8.41 1.61
CA ILE A 448 11.72 -8.09 0.19
C ILE A 448 11.48 -6.60 -0.08
N VAL A 449 11.90 -6.17 -1.27
CA VAL A 449 11.60 -4.85 -1.84
C VAL A 449 10.87 -5.05 -3.16
N PRO A 450 9.52 -4.97 -3.17
CA PRO A 450 8.76 -4.96 -4.41
C PRO A 450 8.92 -3.61 -5.12
N ARG A 451 8.92 -3.63 -6.45
CA ARG A 451 8.99 -2.42 -7.28
C ARG A 451 8.31 -2.63 -8.61
N VAL A 452 7.52 -1.65 -9.04
CA VAL A 452 7.05 -1.60 -10.43
C VAL A 452 8.13 -0.99 -11.33
N ASP A 453 8.49 -1.72 -12.38
CA ASP A 453 9.40 -1.27 -13.43
C ASP A 453 8.73 -1.44 -14.80
N GLY A 454 8.18 -0.34 -15.31
CA GLY A 454 7.35 -0.33 -16.51
C GLY A 454 6.15 -1.27 -16.37
N ARG A 455 6.18 -2.38 -17.13
CA ARG A 455 5.12 -3.40 -17.17
C ARG A 455 5.38 -4.61 -16.29
N LYS A 456 6.45 -4.61 -15.51
CA LYS A 456 6.85 -5.73 -14.64
C LYS A 456 6.79 -5.32 -13.18
N LEU A 457 6.41 -6.27 -12.34
CA LEU A 457 6.71 -6.22 -10.92
C LEU A 457 8.04 -6.93 -10.73
N LYS A 458 9.06 -6.18 -10.31
CA LYS A 458 10.35 -6.70 -9.87
C LYS A 458 10.31 -6.89 -8.36
N ILE A 459 10.85 -8.00 -7.89
CA ILE A 459 11.02 -8.30 -6.47
C ILE A 459 12.50 -8.48 -6.20
N PHE A 460 13.06 -7.67 -5.31
CA PHE A 460 14.39 -7.91 -4.73
C PHE A 460 14.17 -8.63 -3.40
N ALA A 461 14.81 -9.78 -3.21
CA ALA A 461 14.60 -10.62 -2.04
C ALA A 461 15.94 -10.87 -1.34
N LEU A 462 15.99 -10.61 -0.03
CA LEU A 462 17.08 -11.08 0.82
C LEU A 462 16.81 -12.52 1.20
N LYS A 463 17.68 -13.44 0.81
CA LYS A 463 17.61 -14.86 1.15
C LYS A 463 18.97 -15.33 1.63
N ASN A 464 19.05 -15.88 2.85
CA ASN A 464 20.29 -16.45 3.38
C ASN A 464 21.47 -15.47 3.21
N ALA A 465 21.26 -14.23 3.63
CA ALA A 465 22.22 -13.14 3.54
C ALA A 465 22.70 -12.75 2.12
N THR A 466 21.94 -13.14 1.08
CA THR A 466 22.21 -12.80 -0.33
C THR A 466 21.01 -12.07 -0.94
N LEU A 467 21.25 -11.04 -1.75
CA LEU A 467 20.20 -10.38 -2.52
C LEU A 467 19.98 -11.09 -3.85
N GLU A 468 18.76 -11.51 -4.09
CA GLU A 468 18.28 -12.05 -5.36
C GLU A 468 17.25 -11.11 -5.99
N GLN A 469 17.05 -11.22 -7.30
CA GLN A 469 15.98 -10.53 -8.02
C GLN A 469 15.17 -11.49 -8.88
N GLY A 470 13.85 -11.26 -8.93
CA GLY A 470 12.92 -11.93 -9.83
C GLY A 470 11.92 -10.92 -10.41
N SER A 471 11.28 -11.25 -11.53
CA SER A 471 10.24 -10.38 -12.09
C SER A 471 9.19 -11.13 -12.88
N PHE A 472 8.00 -10.55 -12.99
CA PHE A 472 6.94 -11.03 -13.87
C PHE A 472 6.12 -9.88 -14.45
N SER A 473 5.51 -10.10 -15.61
CA SER A 473 4.69 -9.09 -16.29
C SER A 473 3.37 -8.89 -15.56
N ILE A 474 3.08 -7.64 -15.19
CA ILE A 474 1.83 -7.19 -14.56
C ILE A 474 0.89 -6.48 -15.55
N GLN A 475 1.35 -6.21 -16.75
CA GLN A 475 0.53 -5.72 -17.86
C GLN A 475 0.73 -6.61 -19.10
N ARG A 476 -0.14 -6.44 -20.10
CA ARG A 476 0.06 -7.03 -21.43
C ARG A 476 1.40 -6.61 -22.03
N ASP A 477 2.09 -7.57 -22.63
CA ASP A 477 3.18 -7.27 -23.55
C ASP A 477 2.54 -6.67 -24.82
N GLY A 478 2.64 -5.35 -24.96
CA GLY A 478 1.88 -4.62 -25.96
C GLY A 478 2.31 -4.90 -27.40
N LEU A 479 1.32 -5.04 -28.26
CA LEU A 479 1.31 -4.47 -29.61
C LEU A 479 -0.07 -3.84 -29.83
N PHE A 480 -0.23 -2.56 -29.50
CA PHE A 480 -1.17 -1.62 -30.13
C PHE A 480 -0.64 -0.21 -29.86
N GLN A 481 0.12 0.33 -30.81
CA GLN A 481 0.04 1.76 -31.10
C GLN A 481 -1.31 1.95 -31.82
N LEU A 482 -2.15 2.84 -31.32
CA LEU A 482 -3.18 3.46 -32.16
C LEU A 482 -2.57 4.71 -32.79
#